data_AF-A0A061RAR8-F1
#
_entry.id   AF-A0A061RAR8-F1
#
_cell.length_a   1.000
_cell.length_b   1.000
_cell.length_c   1.000
_cell.angle_alpha   90.00
_cell.angle_beta   90.00
_cell.angle_gamma   90.00
#
_symmetry.space_group_name_H-M   'P 1'
#
loop_
_entity.id
_entity.type
_entity.pdbx_description
1 polymer ?
#
loop_
_entity_poly.entity_id
_entity_poly.type
_entity_poly.pdbx_seq_one_letter_code
_entity_poly.pdbx_strand_id
1 'polypeptide(L)'
;MADLIEKELRKFAVPEHVELFFSAHGVPKSYVDQAGDPYKEEMESCVELIMDEVRRRGIQNHHTLAYQSRVGPVEWLKPYTDDSIRQLGATGTKSLLAIPISFVSEHIETLEEIDCEYRELAEESGITNWGRVPALNTNPVFIDDLAQAVIDALPYVGTIAISERSLVPMGDIESLMETYDRERLALPSPYNDGWKWGWTKSAELWNGRIAMVAIMVILTLEVITGQGALNSLRL
;
A
#
# COMPACT_ATOMS: atom_id res chain seq x y z
N MET A 1 9.82 -6.85 0.32
CA MET A 1 10.38 -5.47 0.18
C MET A 1 11.85 -5.47 -0.24
N ALA A 2 12.74 -6.19 0.45
CA ALA A 2 14.17 -6.22 0.12
C ALA A 2 14.49 -6.56 -1.36
N ASP A 3 13.75 -7.50 -1.96
CA ASP A 3 13.90 -7.81 -3.40
C ASP A 3 13.64 -6.60 -4.30
N LEU A 4 12.63 -5.79 -3.97
CA LEU A 4 12.26 -4.61 -4.74
C LEU A 4 13.31 -3.51 -4.56
N ILE A 5 13.81 -3.31 -3.32
CA ILE A 5 14.91 -2.39 -3.04
C ILE A 5 16.12 -2.77 -3.88
N GLU A 6 16.57 -4.03 -3.83
CA GLU A 6 17.74 -4.49 -4.57
C GLU A 6 17.56 -4.31 -6.10
N LYS A 7 16.37 -4.64 -6.61
CA LYS A 7 16.05 -4.48 -8.04
C LYS A 7 16.14 -3.03 -8.50
N GLU A 8 15.57 -2.10 -7.74
CA GLU A 8 15.55 -0.68 -8.10
C GLU A 8 16.92 -0.02 -7.87
N LEU A 9 17.63 -0.42 -6.81
CA LEU A 9 18.97 0.06 -6.50
C LEU A 9 19.97 -0.23 -7.63
N ARG A 10 19.85 -1.41 -8.28
CA ARG A 10 20.69 -1.80 -9.44
C ARG A 10 20.50 -0.93 -10.67
N LYS A 11 19.46 -0.10 -10.74
CA LYS A 11 19.24 0.84 -11.86
C LYS A 11 20.11 2.09 -11.76
N PHE A 12 20.67 2.38 -10.58
CA PHE A 12 21.58 3.50 -10.40
C PHE A 12 22.98 3.16 -10.95
N ALA A 13 23.67 4.18 -11.47
CA ALA A 13 25.02 4.01 -12.02
C ALA A 13 26.07 3.68 -10.94
N VAL A 14 25.86 4.17 -9.72
CA VAL A 14 26.74 3.94 -8.55
C VAL A 14 25.85 3.53 -7.37
N PRO A 15 25.36 2.27 -7.35
CA PRO A 15 24.41 1.78 -6.34
C PRO A 15 24.87 1.96 -4.90
N GLU A 16 26.17 1.84 -4.62
CA GLU A 16 26.77 1.94 -3.30
C GLU A 16 26.68 3.32 -2.64
N HIS A 17 26.43 4.38 -3.42
CA HIS A 17 26.32 5.77 -2.95
C HIS A 17 24.86 6.27 -2.86
N VAL A 18 23.88 5.39 -3.05
CA VAL A 18 22.46 5.74 -2.99
C VAL A 18 21.98 5.76 -1.54
N GLU A 19 21.27 6.82 -1.15
CA GLU A 19 20.54 6.88 0.11
C GLU A 19 19.23 6.10 -0.02
N LEU A 20 19.00 5.14 0.88
CA LEU A 20 17.71 4.42 0.98
C LEU A 20 16.75 5.24 1.85
N PHE A 21 15.79 5.89 1.23
CA PHE A 21 14.91 6.84 1.90
C PHE A 21 13.51 6.25 2.13
N PHE A 22 13.26 5.73 3.32
CA PHE A 22 11.95 5.22 3.71
C PHE A 22 11.00 6.38 4.03
N SER A 23 9.87 6.42 3.31
CA SER A 23 8.80 7.40 3.53
C SER A 23 7.57 6.68 4.07
N ALA A 24 7.15 7.05 5.27
CA ALA A 24 5.94 6.56 5.93
C ALA A 24 4.95 7.71 6.13
N HIS A 25 3.64 7.45 6.03
CA HIS A 25 2.65 8.49 6.31
C HIS A 25 2.76 8.98 7.76
N GLY A 26 2.80 10.29 7.96
CA GLY A 26 2.88 10.85 9.30
C GLY A 26 1.62 10.61 10.13
N VAL A 27 1.74 10.72 11.44
CA VAL A 27 0.58 10.81 12.34
C VAL A 27 0.76 12.01 13.26
N PRO A 28 -0.34 12.63 13.75
CA PRO A 28 -0.23 13.65 14.79
C PRO A 28 0.57 13.11 15.97
N LYS A 29 1.52 13.91 16.47
CA LYS A 29 2.42 13.51 17.57
C LYS A 29 1.65 13.11 18.83
N SER A 30 0.49 13.72 19.06
CA SER A 30 -0.38 13.39 20.19
C SER A 30 -0.90 11.95 20.16
N TYR A 31 -1.04 11.32 19.00
CA TYR A 31 -1.53 9.92 18.92
C TYR A 31 -0.48 8.97 19.51
N VAL A 32 0.79 9.20 19.20
CA VAL A 32 1.89 8.41 19.76
C VAL A 32 2.08 8.75 21.24
N ASP A 33 2.28 10.03 21.58
CA ASP A 33 2.70 10.42 22.93
C ASP A 33 1.59 10.28 23.99
N GLN A 34 0.33 10.56 23.63
CA GLN A 34 -0.77 10.66 24.58
C GLN A 34 -1.73 9.46 24.49
N ALA A 35 -2.00 8.98 23.27
CA ALA A 35 -2.89 7.84 23.06
C ALA A 35 -2.15 6.50 23.05
N GLY A 36 -0.81 6.50 23.03
CA GLY A 36 0.00 5.28 23.07
C GLY A 36 -0.06 4.48 21.76
N ASP A 37 -0.25 5.16 20.63
CA ASP A 37 -0.28 4.52 19.31
C ASP A 37 1.09 3.87 18.99
N PRO A 38 1.14 2.55 18.70
CA PRO A 38 2.40 1.82 18.45
C PRO A 38 3.01 2.11 17.08
N TYR A 39 2.32 2.87 16.21
CA TYR A 39 2.70 3.08 14.81
C TYR A 39 4.17 3.43 14.60
N LYS A 40 4.71 4.34 15.44
CA LYS A 40 6.12 4.75 15.34
C LYS A 40 7.07 3.56 15.55
N GLU A 41 6.86 2.82 16.62
CA GLU A 41 7.73 1.70 17.03
C GLU A 41 7.63 0.54 16.02
N GLU A 42 6.42 0.26 15.52
CA GLU A 42 6.19 -0.76 14.49
C GLU A 42 6.85 -0.37 13.16
N MET A 43 6.79 0.91 12.78
CA MET A 43 7.43 1.38 11.56
C MET A 43 8.96 1.32 11.64
N GLU A 44 9.54 1.77 12.74
CA GLU A 44 10.98 1.67 12.99
C GLU A 44 11.45 0.22 13.00
N SER A 45 10.68 -0.68 13.63
CA SER A 45 10.96 -2.13 13.64
C SER A 45 10.87 -2.74 12.25
N CYS A 46 9.85 -2.38 11.46
CA CYS A 46 9.66 -2.86 10.10
C CYS A 46 10.83 -2.46 9.19
N VAL A 47 11.24 -1.18 9.25
CA VAL A 47 12.39 -0.67 8.49
C VAL A 47 13.65 -1.41 8.88
N GLU A 48 13.88 -1.65 10.17
CA GLU A 48 15.12 -2.31 10.59
C GLU A 48 15.16 -3.80 10.18
N LEU A 49 14.03 -4.51 10.23
CA LEU A 49 13.94 -5.88 9.71
C LEU A 49 14.22 -5.95 8.19
N ILE A 50 13.75 -4.96 7.43
CA ILE A 50 14.04 -4.85 6.00
C ILE A 50 15.53 -4.56 5.78
N MET A 51 16.11 -3.62 6.53
CA MET A 51 17.51 -3.27 6.42
C MET A 51 18.44 -4.40 6.85
N ASP A 52 18.07 -5.21 7.83
CA ASP A 52 18.77 -6.44 8.19
C ASP A 52 18.84 -7.42 7.01
N GLU A 53 17.71 -7.66 6.33
CA GLU A 53 17.68 -8.49 5.13
C GLU A 53 18.53 -7.90 3.99
N VAL A 54 18.44 -6.59 3.76
CA VAL A 54 19.27 -5.88 2.76
C VAL A 54 20.76 -6.01 3.08
N ARG A 55 21.15 -5.86 4.36
CA ARG A 55 22.54 -6.05 4.82
C ARG A 55 23.01 -7.49 4.66
N ARG A 56 22.16 -8.49 4.93
CA ARG A 56 22.48 -9.91 4.70
C ARG A 56 22.77 -10.24 3.24
N ARG A 57 22.24 -9.45 2.29
CA ARG A 57 22.51 -9.56 0.85
C ARG A 57 23.77 -8.83 0.40
N GLY A 58 24.52 -8.23 1.33
CA GLY A 58 25.77 -7.52 1.04
C GLY A 58 25.58 -6.05 0.63
N ILE A 59 24.37 -5.50 0.77
CA ILE A 59 24.07 -4.09 0.47
C ILE A 59 24.26 -3.29 1.77
N GLN A 60 25.17 -2.31 1.77
CA GLN A 60 25.57 -1.56 2.97
C GLN A 60 25.23 -0.07 2.88
N ASN A 61 24.23 0.27 2.07
CA ASN A 61 23.76 1.64 1.90
C ASN A 61 23.26 2.26 3.21
N HIS A 62 23.46 3.55 3.34
CA HIS A 62 22.82 4.35 4.38
C HIS A 62 21.30 4.40 4.15
N HIS A 63 20.56 4.56 5.24
CA HIS A 63 19.12 4.71 5.18
C HIS A 63 18.63 5.80 6.12
N THR A 64 17.50 6.41 5.73
CA THR A 64 16.76 7.41 6.48
C THR A 64 15.29 7.01 6.51
N LEU A 65 14.65 7.11 7.67
CA LEU A 65 13.18 7.01 7.82
C LEU A 65 12.63 8.41 8.09
N ALA A 66 11.66 8.84 7.30
CA ALA A 66 10.94 10.09 7.47
C ALA A 66 9.44 9.94 7.27
N TYR A 67 8.70 10.94 7.75
CA TYR A 67 7.24 10.95 7.80
C TYR A 67 6.66 12.03 6.89
N GLN A 68 5.77 11.62 5.98
CA GLN A 68 5.17 12.43 4.92
C GLN A 68 3.74 12.90 5.23
N SER A 69 3.13 13.65 4.30
CA SER A 69 1.70 13.99 4.27
C SER A 69 1.15 14.71 5.53
N ARG A 70 1.96 15.56 6.17
CA ARG A 70 1.50 16.38 7.31
C ARG A 70 0.46 17.41 6.86
N VAL A 71 -0.65 17.52 7.59
CA VAL A 71 -1.70 18.51 7.32
C VAL A 71 -2.12 19.29 8.56
N GLY A 72 -2.46 20.56 8.35
CA GLY A 72 -2.93 21.46 9.40
C GLY A 72 -1.82 21.93 10.37
N PRO A 73 -2.20 22.66 11.42
CA PRO A 73 -1.26 23.37 12.28
C PRO A 73 -0.71 22.55 13.46
N VAL A 74 -1.15 21.30 13.62
CA VAL A 74 -0.74 20.45 14.75
C VAL A 74 0.68 19.91 14.54
N GLU A 75 1.35 19.49 15.62
CA GLU A 75 2.65 18.84 15.48
C GLU A 75 2.46 17.38 15.03
N TRP A 76 3.24 16.99 14.02
CA TRP A 76 3.25 15.65 13.45
C TRP A 76 4.53 14.91 13.85
N LEU A 77 4.52 13.60 13.66
CA LEU A 77 5.68 12.75 13.88
C LEU A 77 6.86 13.19 12.97
N LYS A 78 8.05 13.19 13.54
CA LYS A 78 9.31 13.64 12.92
C LYS A 78 10.28 12.46 12.79
N PRO A 79 11.24 12.51 11.84
CA PRO A 79 11.56 13.64 10.97
C PRO A 79 10.60 13.79 9.79
N TYR A 80 10.43 15.00 9.27
CA TYR A 80 9.54 15.26 8.13
C TYR A 80 10.23 14.95 6.80
N THR A 81 9.50 14.36 5.85
CA THR A 81 10.08 13.94 4.56
C THR A 81 10.71 15.10 3.79
N ASP A 82 10.00 16.22 3.69
CA ASP A 82 10.48 17.41 2.98
C ASP A 82 11.74 18.02 3.61
N ASP A 83 11.77 18.14 4.94
CA ASP A 83 12.93 18.65 5.67
C ASP A 83 14.13 17.71 5.56
N SER A 84 13.89 16.39 5.58
CA SER A 84 14.94 15.38 5.46
C SER A 84 15.57 15.36 4.06
N ILE A 85 14.76 15.49 3.00
CA ILE A 85 15.26 15.60 1.62
C ILE A 85 16.16 16.83 1.46
N ARG A 86 15.74 18.00 1.97
CA ARG A 86 16.55 19.23 1.95
C ARG A 86 17.88 19.04 2.68
N GLN A 87 17.84 18.41 3.86
CA GLN A 87 19.03 18.15 4.66
C GLN A 87 20.00 17.22 3.93
N LEU A 88 19.50 16.13 3.33
CA LEU A 88 20.31 15.18 2.56
C LEU A 88 20.98 15.85 1.34
N GLY A 89 20.24 16.70 0.63
CA GLY A 89 20.79 17.51 -0.46
C GLY A 89 21.91 18.45 0.02
N ALA A 90 21.69 19.14 1.15
CA ALA A 90 22.66 20.04 1.76
C ALA A 90 23.93 19.33 2.27
N THR A 91 23.83 18.07 2.71
CA THR A 91 24.99 17.24 3.10
C THR A 91 25.72 16.61 1.91
N GLY A 92 25.23 16.82 0.69
CA GLY A 92 25.89 16.40 -0.54
C GLY A 92 25.39 15.09 -1.14
N THR A 93 24.29 14.53 -0.64
CA THR A 93 23.64 13.34 -1.24
C THR A 93 23.25 13.63 -2.68
N LYS A 94 23.67 12.76 -3.61
CA LYS A 94 23.39 12.91 -5.06
C LYS A 94 22.42 11.90 -5.62
N SER A 95 22.21 10.80 -4.89
CA SER A 95 21.35 9.70 -5.34
C SER A 95 20.47 9.25 -4.19
N LEU A 96 19.15 9.20 -4.44
CA LEU A 96 18.16 8.83 -3.45
C LEU A 96 17.16 7.84 -4.06
N LEU A 97 16.94 6.73 -3.37
CA LEU A 97 15.93 5.74 -3.70
C LEU A 97 14.81 5.81 -2.64
N ALA A 98 13.65 6.33 -3.02
CA ALA A 98 12.50 6.46 -2.14
C ALA A 98 11.78 5.11 -1.97
N ILE A 99 11.44 4.73 -0.73
CA ILE A 99 10.75 3.49 -0.38
C ILE A 99 9.44 3.83 0.35
N PRO A 100 8.27 3.71 -0.30
CA PRO A 100 7.00 3.84 0.38
C PRO A 100 6.78 2.62 1.29
N ILE A 101 6.80 2.84 2.61
CA ILE A 101 6.81 1.73 3.59
C ILE A 101 5.49 1.54 4.33
N SER A 102 4.68 2.58 4.45
CA SER A 102 3.44 2.54 5.25
C SER A 102 2.21 2.01 4.50
N PHE A 103 2.32 1.72 3.20
CA PHE A 103 1.22 1.23 2.38
C PHE A 103 1.68 0.18 1.38
N VAL A 104 0.78 -0.74 1.04
CA VAL A 104 1.09 -1.90 0.20
C VAL A 104 0.66 -1.73 -1.26
N SER A 105 -0.09 -0.67 -1.59
CA SER A 105 -0.59 -0.40 -2.95
C SER A 105 -0.24 1.02 -3.38
N GLU A 106 -0.21 1.28 -4.68
CA GLU A 106 -0.10 2.65 -5.19
C GLU A 106 -1.33 3.49 -4.82
N HIS A 107 -1.11 4.75 -4.49
CA HIS A 107 -2.14 5.72 -4.14
C HIS A 107 -1.59 7.14 -4.36
N ILE A 108 -2.36 8.16 -4.00
CA ILE A 108 -1.99 9.57 -4.24
C ILE A 108 -0.61 9.92 -3.65
N GLU A 109 -0.29 9.42 -2.46
CA GLU A 109 0.97 9.77 -1.81
C GLU A 109 2.19 9.12 -2.49
N THR A 110 2.02 8.00 -3.20
CA THR A 110 3.13 7.41 -3.96
C THR A 110 3.28 8.04 -5.33
N LEU A 111 2.16 8.19 -6.05
CA LEU A 111 2.15 8.62 -7.45
C LEU A 111 2.27 10.12 -7.65
N GLU A 112 1.83 10.92 -6.67
CA GLU A 112 1.92 12.38 -6.75
C GLU A 112 2.93 12.93 -5.73
N GLU A 113 2.76 12.60 -4.45
CA GLU A 113 3.62 13.19 -3.42
C GLU A 113 5.09 12.72 -3.56
N ILE A 114 5.33 11.42 -3.71
CA ILE A 114 6.71 10.91 -3.91
C ILE A 114 7.23 11.14 -5.33
N ASP A 115 6.48 10.76 -6.36
CA ASP A 115 6.97 10.77 -7.75
C ASP A 115 7.05 12.17 -8.38
N CYS A 116 6.22 13.12 -7.91
CA CYS A 116 6.21 14.49 -8.40
C CYS A 116 6.80 15.45 -7.35
N GLU A 117 6.10 15.68 -6.22
CA GLU A 117 6.46 16.76 -5.28
C GLU A 117 7.84 16.55 -4.63
N TYR A 118 8.10 15.36 -4.07
CA TYR A 118 9.36 15.06 -3.41
C TYR A 118 10.50 14.85 -4.38
N ARG A 119 10.22 14.36 -5.58
CA ARG A 119 11.21 14.32 -6.64
C ARG A 119 11.66 15.73 -7.05
N GLU A 120 10.72 16.63 -7.30
CA GLU A 120 11.02 18.03 -7.61
C GLU A 120 11.83 18.67 -6.48
N LEU A 121 11.40 18.48 -5.22
CA LEU A 121 12.12 18.97 -4.05
C LEU A 121 13.55 18.40 -3.95
N ALA A 122 13.74 17.12 -4.28
CA ALA A 122 15.04 16.48 -4.26
C ALA A 122 15.97 17.06 -5.33
N GLU A 123 15.46 17.26 -6.55
CA GLU A 123 16.17 17.90 -7.66
C GLU A 123 16.59 19.34 -7.28
N GLU A 124 15.68 20.13 -6.70
CA GLU A 124 15.95 21.47 -6.17
C GLU A 124 16.99 21.47 -5.04
N SER A 125 17.00 20.42 -4.22
CA SER A 125 17.95 20.24 -3.11
C SER A 125 19.31 19.70 -3.58
N GLY A 126 19.49 19.42 -4.88
CA GLY A 126 20.75 18.99 -5.47
C GLY A 126 20.96 17.47 -5.48
N ILE A 127 19.91 16.69 -5.27
CA ILE A 127 19.86 15.24 -5.47
C ILE A 127 19.48 14.99 -6.94
N THR A 128 20.46 14.60 -7.75
CA THR A 128 20.30 14.55 -9.21
C THR A 128 19.86 13.18 -9.73
N ASN A 129 19.97 12.13 -8.92
CA ASN A 129 19.55 10.78 -9.29
C ASN A 129 18.43 10.34 -8.34
N TRP A 130 17.24 10.15 -8.91
CA TRP A 130 16.05 9.77 -8.18
C TRP A 130 15.55 8.40 -8.65
N GLY A 131 15.07 7.60 -7.71
CA GLY A 131 14.34 6.37 -7.98
C GLY A 131 13.30 6.15 -6.90
N ARG A 132 12.28 5.34 -7.21
CA ARG A 132 11.27 4.93 -6.25
C ARG A 132 11.05 3.43 -6.33
N VAL A 133 10.97 2.78 -5.18
CA VAL A 133 10.54 1.40 -5.05
C VAL A 133 9.02 1.34 -5.27
N PRO A 134 8.52 0.51 -6.19
CA PRO A 134 7.07 0.35 -6.37
C PRO A 134 6.44 -0.21 -5.09
N ALA A 135 5.19 0.16 -4.83
CA ALA A 135 4.42 -0.50 -3.78
C ALA A 135 4.31 -2.01 -4.05
N LEU A 136 4.03 -2.79 -3.00
CA LEU A 136 3.98 -4.26 -3.07
C LEU A 136 2.96 -4.74 -4.12
N ASN A 137 1.82 -4.05 -4.24
CA ASN A 137 0.73 -4.33 -5.17
C ASN A 137 0.39 -5.83 -5.19
N THR A 138 0.57 -6.49 -6.33
CA THR A 138 0.32 -7.91 -6.54
C THR A 138 1.60 -8.76 -6.54
N ASN A 139 2.64 -8.32 -5.82
CA ASN A 139 3.88 -9.08 -5.67
C ASN A 139 3.57 -10.50 -5.13
N PRO A 140 3.95 -11.57 -5.84
CA PRO A 140 3.58 -12.94 -5.44
C PRO A 140 4.05 -13.32 -4.03
N VAL A 141 5.26 -12.93 -3.65
CA VAL A 141 5.81 -13.20 -2.31
C VAL A 141 4.97 -12.51 -1.23
N PHE A 142 4.56 -11.26 -1.47
CA PHE A 142 3.68 -10.56 -0.54
C PHE A 142 2.30 -11.23 -0.41
N ILE A 143 1.71 -11.70 -1.51
CA ILE A 143 0.43 -12.41 -1.47
C ILE A 143 0.56 -13.75 -0.73
N ASP A 144 1.66 -14.47 -0.94
CA ASP A 144 1.96 -15.71 -0.21
C ASP A 144 2.15 -15.42 1.30
N ASP A 145 2.86 -14.33 1.66
CA ASP A 145 3.05 -13.91 3.04
C ASP A 145 1.72 -13.55 3.73
N LEU A 146 0.80 -12.86 3.03
CA LEU A 146 -0.54 -12.58 3.56
C LEU A 146 -1.33 -13.87 3.82
N ALA A 147 -1.26 -14.83 2.89
CA ALA A 147 -1.92 -16.12 3.07
C ALA A 147 -1.32 -16.89 4.26
N GLN A 148 0.01 -16.89 4.39
CA GLN A 148 0.71 -17.53 5.50
C GLN A 148 0.35 -16.86 6.84
N ALA A 149 0.29 -15.53 6.88
CA ALA A 149 -0.10 -14.78 8.08
C ALA A 149 -1.52 -15.15 8.55
N VAL A 150 -2.45 -15.38 7.62
CA VAL A 150 -3.80 -15.88 7.94
C VAL A 150 -3.74 -17.29 8.51
N ILE A 151 -2.98 -18.19 7.88
CA ILE A 151 -2.82 -19.58 8.35
C ILE A 151 -2.22 -19.60 9.76
N ASP A 152 -1.19 -18.80 10.02
CA ASP A 152 -0.51 -18.70 11.31
C ASP A 152 -1.42 -18.13 12.40
N ALA A 153 -2.40 -17.29 12.01
CA ALA A 153 -3.39 -16.73 12.93
C ALA A 153 -4.52 -17.73 13.29
N LEU A 154 -4.77 -18.77 12.49
CA LEU A 154 -5.90 -19.69 12.69
C LEU A 154 -5.96 -20.35 14.09
N PRO A 155 -4.85 -20.82 14.70
CA PRO A 155 -4.88 -21.38 16.05
C PRO A 155 -5.35 -20.38 17.12
N TYR A 156 -5.04 -19.10 16.93
CA TYR A 156 -5.47 -18.01 17.81
C TYR A 156 -6.94 -17.64 17.60
N VAL A 157 -7.44 -17.69 16.36
CA VAL A 157 -8.87 -17.49 16.06
C VAL A 157 -9.71 -18.63 16.63
N GLY A 158 -9.25 -19.88 16.50
CA GLY A 158 -9.92 -21.05 17.06
C GLY A 158 -10.03 -21.00 18.58
N THR A 159 -9.00 -20.51 19.27
CA THR A 159 -9.03 -20.34 20.74
C THR A 159 -9.95 -19.21 21.21
N ILE A 160 -10.04 -18.11 20.47
CA ILE A 160 -11.00 -17.01 20.76
C ILE A 160 -12.44 -17.46 20.47
N ALA A 161 -12.68 -18.25 19.41
CA ALA A 161 -14.01 -18.72 19.03
C ALA A 161 -14.61 -19.74 20.02
N ILE A 162 -13.79 -20.45 20.80
CA ILE A 162 -14.24 -21.39 21.85
C ILE A 162 -14.82 -20.64 23.07
N SER A 163 -14.62 -19.32 23.19
CA SER A 163 -15.25 -18.46 24.21
C SER A 163 -16.73 -18.16 23.85
N GLU A 164 -17.64 -19.14 23.97
CA GLU A 164 -19.14 -19.13 23.99
C GLU A 164 -19.96 -18.10 23.15
N ARG A 165 -19.35 -17.25 22.31
CA ARG A 165 -20.01 -16.18 21.52
C ARG A 165 -19.37 -16.01 20.14
N SER A 166 -18.90 -17.09 19.50
CA SER A 166 -18.51 -17.00 18.10
C SER A 166 -19.76 -16.96 17.20
N LEU A 167 -19.93 -15.85 16.47
CA LEU A 167 -20.98 -15.68 15.45
C LEU A 167 -20.60 -16.34 14.10
N VAL A 168 -19.40 -16.92 14.00
CA VAL A 168 -18.89 -17.58 12.80
C VAL A 168 -18.81 -19.08 13.08
N PRO A 169 -19.50 -19.94 12.29
CA PRO A 169 -19.36 -21.39 12.39
C PRO A 169 -17.89 -21.77 12.15
N MET A 170 -17.32 -22.62 13.00
CA MET A 170 -16.00 -23.22 12.76
C MET A 170 -16.09 -24.07 11.49
N GLY A 171 -15.54 -23.56 10.39
CA GLY A 171 -15.22 -24.38 9.23
C GLY A 171 -13.99 -25.24 9.56
N ASP A 172 -14.01 -26.49 9.09
CA ASP A 172 -12.84 -27.37 9.21
C ASP A 172 -11.64 -26.73 8.49
N ILE A 173 -10.51 -26.64 9.19
CA ILE A 173 -9.26 -26.06 8.66
C ILE A 173 -8.86 -26.82 7.39
N GLU A 174 -9.11 -28.12 7.35
CA GLU A 174 -8.82 -28.97 6.19
C GLU A 174 -9.63 -28.52 4.96
N SER A 175 -10.91 -28.16 5.12
CA SER A 175 -11.74 -27.60 4.03
C SER A 175 -11.34 -26.18 3.59
N LEU A 176 -10.82 -25.34 4.50
CA LEU A 176 -10.29 -24.01 4.15
C LEU A 176 -8.95 -24.13 3.40
N MET A 177 -8.12 -25.09 3.78
CA MET A 177 -6.88 -25.39 3.08
C MET A 177 -7.13 -26.07 1.72
N GLU A 178 -8.15 -26.91 1.59
CA GLU A 178 -8.60 -27.49 0.31
C GLU A 178 -9.13 -26.44 -0.67
N THR A 179 -9.73 -25.35 -0.17
CA THR A 179 -10.15 -24.21 -1.00
C THR A 179 -9.00 -23.26 -1.35
N TYR A 180 -7.89 -23.31 -0.61
CA TYR A 180 -6.64 -22.62 -0.92
C TYR A 180 -5.82 -23.42 -1.95
N ASP A 181 -6.32 -23.46 -3.17
CA ASP A 181 -5.63 -24.03 -4.32
C ASP A 181 -4.63 -23.00 -4.90
N ARG A 182 -3.34 -23.16 -4.59
CA ARG A 182 -2.25 -22.27 -5.06
C ARG A 182 -2.17 -22.16 -6.59
N GLU A 183 -2.69 -23.14 -7.33
CA GLU A 183 -2.64 -23.11 -8.80
C GLU A 183 -3.71 -22.21 -9.42
N ARG A 184 -4.75 -21.84 -8.66
CA ARG A 184 -5.92 -21.16 -9.25
C ARG A 184 -5.78 -19.66 -9.45
N LEU A 185 -4.81 -18.97 -8.82
CA LEU A 185 -4.55 -17.51 -8.91
C LEU A 185 -5.80 -16.59 -8.79
N ALA A 186 -6.95 -17.14 -8.43
CA ALA A 186 -8.24 -16.48 -8.40
C ALA A 186 -9.09 -17.14 -7.33
N LEU A 187 -9.50 -16.35 -6.34
CA LEU A 187 -10.50 -16.76 -5.38
C LEU A 187 -11.79 -17.07 -6.15
N PRO A 188 -12.41 -18.25 -5.95
CA PRO A 188 -13.73 -18.50 -6.51
C PRO A 188 -14.68 -17.39 -6.02
N SER A 189 -15.51 -16.87 -6.92
CA SER A 189 -16.53 -15.90 -6.53
C SER A 189 -17.30 -16.45 -5.33
N PRO A 190 -17.40 -15.73 -4.19
CA PRO A 190 -18.17 -16.19 -3.05
C PRO A 190 -19.67 -16.35 -3.39
N TYR A 191 -20.08 -15.88 -4.57
CA TYR A 191 -21.41 -16.04 -5.14
C TYR A 191 -21.29 -16.87 -6.42
N ASN A 192 -21.16 -18.19 -6.28
CA ASN A 192 -21.37 -19.14 -7.39
C ASN A 192 -22.85 -19.47 -7.61
N ASP A 193 -23.70 -19.07 -6.67
CA ASP A 193 -25.13 -19.11 -6.89
C ASP A 193 -25.52 -17.91 -7.75
N GLY A 194 -26.17 -18.17 -8.88
CA GLY A 194 -26.70 -17.14 -9.79
C GLY A 194 -27.57 -16.10 -9.07
N TRP A 195 -28.01 -15.09 -9.82
CA TRP A 195 -28.77 -13.97 -9.27
C TRP A 195 -29.93 -14.45 -8.36
N LYS A 196 -29.93 -13.97 -7.11
CA LYS A 196 -30.98 -14.24 -6.12
C LYS A 196 -31.70 -12.94 -5.80
N TRP A 197 -33.03 -12.96 -5.87
CA TRP A 197 -33.87 -11.81 -5.55
C TRP A 197 -33.83 -11.49 -4.04
N GLY A 198 -33.76 -10.21 -3.68
CA GLY A 198 -33.81 -9.71 -2.30
C GLY A 198 -32.59 -8.87 -1.88
N TRP A 199 -32.52 -8.56 -0.59
CA TRP A 199 -31.43 -7.78 0.04
C TRP A 199 -30.22 -8.68 0.30
N THR A 200 -29.58 -9.13 -0.78
CA THR A 200 -28.39 -10.00 -0.71
C THR A 200 -27.22 -9.32 -1.40
N LYS A 201 -26.00 -9.62 -0.94
CA LYS A 201 -24.77 -9.12 -1.57
C LYS A 201 -24.61 -9.55 -3.04
N SER A 202 -25.21 -10.68 -3.44
CA SER A 202 -25.29 -11.09 -4.85
C SER A 202 -26.17 -10.13 -5.67
N ALA A 203 -27.35 -9.77 -5.16
CA ALA A 203 -28.23 -8.80 -5.80
C ALA A 203 -27.56 -7.41 -5.92
N GLU A 204 -26.87 -6.95 -4.89
CA GLU A 204 -26.11 -5.69 -4.92
C GLU A 204 -25.04 -5.68 -6.01
N LEU A 205 -24.24 -6.76 -6.11
CA LEU A 205 -23.18 -6.89 -7.11
C LEU A 205 -23.74 -6.89 -8.55
N TRP A 206 -24.82 -7.64 -8.78
CA TRP A 206 -25.47 -7.70 -10.09
C TRP A 206 -26.15 -6.38 -10.46
N ASN A 207 -26.81 -5.72 -9.51
CA ASN A 207 -27.40 -4.40 -9.73
C ASN A 207 -26.31 -3.35 -10.04
N GLY A 208 -25.18 -3.39 -9.31
CA GLY A 208 -24.03 -2.53 -9.57
C GLY A 208 -23.44 -2.74 -10.97
N ARG A 209 -23.30 -4.00 -11.41
CA ARG A 209 -22.83 -4.34 -12.77
C ARG A 209 -23.78 -3.84 -13.85
N ILE A 210 -25.09 -4.04 -13.67
CA ILE A 210 -26.11 -3.55 -14.61
C ILE A 210 -26.08 -2.02 -14.68
N ALA A 211 -25.94 -1.33 -13.54
CA ALA A 211 -25.84 0.12 -13.48
C ALA A 211 -24.58 0.63 -14.21
N MET A 212 -23.42 0.01 -14.00
CA MET A 212 -22.18 0.39 -14.69
C MET A 212 -22.27 0.19 -16.21
N VAL A 213 -22.90 -0.90 -16.66
CA VAL A 213 -23.14 -1.13 -18.10
C VAL A 213 -24.09 -0.06 -18.65
N ALA A 214 -25.16 0.29 -17.94
CA ALA A 214 -26.07 1.35 -18.35
C ALA A 214 -25.36 2.71 -18.47
N ILE A 215 -24.52 3.06 -17.50
CA ILE A 215 -23.72 4.30 -17.54
C ILE A 215 -22.77 4.30 -18.74
N MET A 216 -22.04 3.21 -18.98
CA MET A 216 -21.14 3.11 -20.14
C MET A 216 -21.88 3.25 -21.46
N VAL A 217 -23.08 2.65 -21.59
CA VAL A 217 -23.91 2.79 -22.78
C VAL A 217 -24.37 4.23 -22.97
N ILE A 218 -24.80 4.91 -21.90
CA ILE A 218 -25.20 6.32 -21.95
C ILE A 218 -24.02 7.18 -22.41
N LEU A 219 -22.86 7.06 -21.77
CA LEU A 219 -21.66 7.83 -22.13
C LEU A 219 -21.21 7.56 -23.58
N THR A 220 -21.29 6.31 -24.03
CA THR A 220 -20.94 5.95 -25.41
C THR A 220 -21.93 6.56 -26.42
N LEU A 221 -23.23 6.54 -26.11
CA LEU A 221 -24.26 7.18 -26.92
C LEU A 221 -24.08 8.70 -26.96
N GLU A 222 -23.73 9.34 -25.84
CA GLU A 222 -23.44 10.78 -25.78
C GLU A 222 -22.24 11.15 -26.68
N VAL A 223 -21.18 10.34 -26.64
CA VAL A 223 -19.99 10.55 -27.50
C VAL A 223 -20.33 10.39 -28.98
N ILE A 224 -21.16 9.39 -29.34
CA ILE A 224 -21.52 9.11 -30.75
C ILE A 224 -22.51 10.14 -31.30
N THR A 225 -23.48 10.55 -30.49
CA THR A 225 -24.59 11.43 -30.94
C THR A 225 -24.29 12.91 -30.77
N GLY A 226 -23.28 13.27 -29.95
CA GLY A 226 -22.97 14.66 -29.61
C GLY A 226 -24.06 15.37 -28.81
N GLN A 227 -25.09 14.64 -28.35
CA GLN A 227 -26.16 15.15 -27.50
C GLN A 227 -25.99 14.57 -26.10
N GLY A 228 -25.62 15.42 -25.13
CA GLY A 228 -25.55 15.01 -23.73
C GLY A 228 -26.95 14.70 -23.21
N ALA A 229 -27.25 13.44 -22.91
CA ALA A 229 -28.47 13.03 -22.21
C ALA A 229 -28.54 13.72 -20.84
N LEU A 230 -27.39 13.89 -20.16
CA LEU A 230 -27.27 14.64 -18.90
C LEU A 230 -27.51 16.15 -19.05
N ASN A 231 -27.29 16.75 -20.23
CA ASN A 231 -27.59 18.16 -20.48
C ASN A 231 -29.07 18.43 -20.79
N SER A 232 -29.84 17.39 -21.15
CA SER A 232 -31.28 17.50 -21.41
C SER A 232 -32.13 17.43 -20.14
N LEU A 233 -31.60 16.80 -19.08
CA LEU A 233 -32.16 16.80 -17.74
C LEU A 233 -31.60 17.99 -16.97
N ARG A 234 -32.20 19.18 -17.15
CA ARG A 234 -32.00 20.29 -16.21
C ARG A 234 -32.50 19.88 -14.81
N LEU A 235 -31.59 19.38 -13.98
CA LEU A 235 -31.62 19.51 -12.53
C LEU A 235 -30.61 20.58 -12.12
#